data_AF-A0A1B7VF74-F1
#
_entry.id   AF-A0A1B7VF74-F1
#
_cell.length_a   1.000
_cell.length_b   1.000
_cell.length_c   1.000
_cell.angle_alpha   90.00
_cell.angle_beta   90.00
_cell.angle_gamma   90.00
#
_symmetry.space_group_name_H-M   'P 1'
#
loop_
_entity.id
_entity.type
_entity.pdbx_description
1 polymer ?
#
loop_
_entity_poly.entity_id
_entity_poly.type
_entity_poly.pdbx_seq_one_letter_code
_entity_poly.pdbx_strand_id
1 'polypeptide(L)' 'MKIKAIIHTAEEGGYWAEVPIFHGCYTQGETIEEVLENLKEVISLYAEDEPENLLSYFMITQ' A
#
# COMPACT_ATOMS: atom_id res chain seq x y z
N MET A 1 14.53 6.04 -0.95
CA MET A 1 13.46 7.06 -1.16
C MET A 1 12.32 6.76 -0.18
N LYS A 2 11.41 7.69 0.15
CA LYS A 2 10.21 7.34 0.96
C LYS A 2 8.99 7.26 0.05
N ILE A 3 8.39 6.08 -0.03
CA ILE A 3 7.16 5.75 -0.76
C ILE A 3 5.99 5.92 0.18
N LYS A 4 4.98 6.67 -0.24
CA LYS A 4 3.75 6.84 0.55
C LYS A 4 2.67 5.95 -0.01
N ALA A 5 2.05 5.16 0.85
CA ALA A 5 0.82 4.46 0.55
C ALA A 5 -0.34 5.12 1.30
N ILE A 6 -1.48 5.25 0.64
CA ILE A 6 -2.75 5.69 1.23
C ILE A 6 -3.66 4.48 1.25
N ILE A 7 -4.23 4.14 2.39
CA ILE A 7 -5.22 3.04 2.49
C ILE A 7 -6.56 3.62 2.88
N HIS A 8 -7.55 2.98 2.32
CA HIS A 8 -8.95 3.27 2.40
C HIS A 8 -9.69 2.03 2.90
N THR A 9 -10.80 2.27 3.60
CA THR A 9 -11.80 1.24 3.89
C THR A 9 -12.61 0.95 2.63
N ALA A 10 -12.85 -0.32 2.33
CA ALA A 10 -13.72 -0.71 1.23
C ALA A 10 -15.19 -0.72 1.70
N GLU A 11 -16.11 -0.30 0.82
CA GLU A 11 -17.55 -0.24 1.14
C GLU A 11 -18.14 -1.62 1.46
N GLU A 12 -17.60 -2.67 0.84
CA GLU A 12 -18.04 -4.06 1.03
C GLU A 12 -17.35 -4.76 2.23
N GLY A 13 -16.45 -4.04 2.92
CA GLY A 13 -15.58 -4.57 3.97
C GLY A 13 -14.15 -4.83 3.48
N GLY A 14 -13.19 -4.79 4.41
CA GLY A 14 -11.76 -4.87 4.11
C GLY A 14 -11.14 -3.52 3.76
N TYR A 15 -10.00 -3.57 3.08
CA TYR A 15 -9.14 -2.41 2.83
C TYR A 15 -8.57 -2.44 1.41
N TRP A 16 -8.28 -1.26 0.88
CA TRP A 16 -7.50 -1.12 -0.34
C TRP A 16 -6.51 0.04 -0.23
N ALA A 17 -5.38 -0.07 -0.91
CA ALA A 17 -4.33 0.94 -0.93
C ALA A 17 -4.08 1.47 -2.33
N GLU A 18 -3.61 2.71 -2.39
CA GLU A 18 -2.92 3.27 -3.54
C GLU A 18 -1.55 3.83 -3.18
N VAL A 19 -0.66 3.84 -4.16
CA VAL A 19 0.65 4.48 -4.06
C VAL A 19 0.68 5.66 -5.04
N PRO A 20 0.50 6.92 -4.60
CA PRO A 20 0.35 8.06 -5.52
C PRO A 20 1.51 8.26 -6.51
N ILE A 21 2.72 7.83 -6.14
CA ILE A 21 3.90 7.91 -7.03
C ILE A 21 3.87 6.85 -8.14
N PHE A 22 3.13 5.75 -7.93
CA PHE A 22 2.91 4.67 -8.88
C PHE A 22 1.45 4.73 -9.32
N HIS A 23 1.17 5.66 -10.22
CA HIS A 23 -0.19 5.85 -10.73
C HIS A 23 -0.75 4.54 -11.29
N GLY A 24 -1.95 4.14 -10.84
CA GLY A 24 -2.55 2.86 -11.23
C GLY A 24 -2.13 1.66 -10.38
N CYS A 25 -1.24 1.84 -9.40
CA CYS A 25 -0.87 0.79 -8.45
C CYS A 25 -1.84 0.77 -7.29
N TYR A 26 -2.72 -0.23 -7.30
CA TYR A 26 -3.69 -0.49 -6.24
C TYR A 26 -3.48 -1.89 -5.69
N THR A 27 -3.61 -2.05 -4.37
CA THR A 27 -3.65 -3.35 -3.69
C THR A 27 -4.88 -3.41 -2.80
N GLN A 28 -5.33 -4.62 -2.45
CA GLN A 28 -6.48 -4.82 -1.57
C GLN A 28 -6.25 -6.02 -0.66
N GLY A 29 -7.05 -6.13 0.39
CA GLY A 29 -6.99 -7.22 1.36
C GLY A 29 -8.10 -7.10 2.41
N GLU A 30 -8.38 -8.19 3.10
CA GLU A 30 -9.38 -8.21 4.17
C GLU A 30 -8.87 -7.50 5.43
N THR A 31 -7.56 -7.48 5.64
CA THR A 31 -6.91 -6.78 6.76
C THR A 31 -5.86 -5.78 6.27
N ILE A 32 -5.48 -4.84 7.16
CA ILE A 32 -4.42 -3.87 6.87
C ILE A 32 -3.09 -4.60 6.64
N GLU A 33 -2.83 -5.68 7.40
CA GLU A 33 -1.61 -6.48 7.26
C GLU A 33 -1.48 -7.07 5.86
N GLU A 34 -2.56 -7.65 5.33
CA GLU A 34 -2.59 -8.21 3.97
C GLU A 34 -2.32 -7.14 2.91
N VAL A 35 -2.96 -5.97 3.03
CA VAL A 35 -2.71 -4.84 2.12
C VAL A 35 -1.25 -4.39 2.17
N LEU A 36 -0.64 -4.39 3.36
CA LEU A 36 0.77 -4.03 3.55
C LEU A 36 1.72 -5.07 2.94
N GLU A 37 1.44 -6.37 3.10
CA GLU A 37 2.22 -7.42 2.45
C GLU A 37 2.16 -7.30 0.93
N ASN A 38 0.95 -7.11 0.38
CA ASN A 38 0.75 -6.87 -1.05
C ASN A 38 1.50 -5.61 -1.54
N LEU A 39 1.50 -4.52 -0.77
CA LEU A 39 2.27 -3.32 -1.08
C LEU A 39 3.78 -3.57 -1.08
N LYS A 40 4.30 -4.35 -0.12
CA LYS A 40 5.72 -4.71 -0.05
C LYS A 40 6.14 -5.51 -1.28
N GLU A 41 5.34 -6.47 -1.71
CA GLU A 41 5.60 -7.23 -2.93
C GLU A 41 5.67 -6.32 -4.15
N VAL A 42 4.67 -5.45 -4.34
CA VAL A 42 4.66 -4.55 -5.51
C VAL A 42 5.85 -3.59 -5.47
N ILE A 43 6.16 -3.00 -4.30
CA ILE A 43 7.29 -2.08 -4.16
C ILE A 43 8.64 -2.78 -4.42
N SER A 44 8.78 -4.04 -4.02
CA SER A 44 9.99 -4.83 -4.30
C SER A 44 10.29 -5.00 -5.80
N LEU A 45 9.27 -4.89 -6.66
CA LEU A 45 9.45 -4.94 -8.12
C LEU A 45 10.03 -3.64 -8.69
N TYR A 46 9.90 -2.52 -7.96
CA TYR A 46 10.32 -1.19 -8.41
C TYR A 46 11.57 -0.66 -7.70
N ALA A 47 11.92 -1.23 -6.55
CA ALA A 47 13.04 -0.77 -5.74
C ALA A 47 13.95 -1.94 -5.35
N GLU A 48 15.27 -1.70 -5.42
CA GLU A 48 16.28 -2.64 -4.94
C GLU A 48 16.43 -2.62 -3.40
N ASP A 49 15.94 -1.54 -2.77
CA ASP A 49 15.94 -1.35 -1.32
C ASP A 49 14.82 -2.17 -0.62
N GLU A 50 15.05 -2.54 0.63
CA GLU A 50 14.07 -3.23 1.47
C GLU A 50 12.76 -2.43 1.59
N PRO A 51 11.59 -3.02 1.25
CA PRO A 51 10.34 -2.29 1.15
C PRO A 51 9.89 -1.66 2.47
N GLU A 52 10.30 -2.22 3.60
CA GLU A 52 10.01 -1.72 4.95
C GLU A 52 10.67 -0.35 5.23
N ASN A 53 11.81 -0.10 4.61
CA ASN A 53 12.53 1.18 4.73
C ASN A 53 11.97 2.25 3.79
N LEU A 54 11.16 1.84 2.81
CA LEU A 54 10.59 2.71 1.80
C LEU A 54 9.14 3.09 2.16
N LEU A 55 8.36 2.17 2.74
CA LEU A 55 6.94 2.38 3.00
C LEU A 55 6.67 3.32 4.19
N SER A 56 5.93 4.39 3.92
CA SER A 56 5.25 5.21 4.91
C SER A 56 3.76 5.19 4.64
N TYR A 57 2.97 4.82 5.64
CA TYR A 57 1.55 4.57 5.48
C TYR A 57 0.69 5.69 6.08
N PHE A 58 -0.29 6.18 5.31
CA PHE A 58 -1.33 7.10 5.76
C PHE A 58 -2.71 6.43 5.69
N MET A 59 -3.34 6.25 6.86
CA MET A 59 -4.76 5.90 6.96
C MET A 59 -5.60 7.14 6.71
N ILE A 60 -6.29 7.21 5.59
CA ILE A 60 -7.38 8.18 5.40
C ILE A 60 -8.67 7.37 5.37
N THR A 61 -9.27 7.22 6.55
CA THR A 61 -10.60 6.63 6.68
C THR A 61 -11.61 7.66 6.17
N GLN A 62 -12.18 7.41 4.99
CA GLN A 62 -13.45 8.01 4.56
C GLN A 62 -14.49 6.89 4.47
#